data_AF-A0A968GW71-F1
#
_entry.id   AF-A0A968GW71-F1
#
_cell.length_a   1.000
_cell.length_b   1.000
_cell.length_c   1.000
_cell.angle_alpha   90.00
_cell.angle_beta   90.00
_cell.angle_gamma   90.00
#
_symmetry.space_group_name_H-M   'P 1'
#
loop_
_entity.id
_entity.type
_entity.pdbx_description
1 polymer ?
#
loop_
_entity_poly.entity_id
_entity_poly.type
_entity_poly.pdbx_seq_one_letter_code
_entity_poly.pdbx_strand_id
1 'polypeptide(L)' 'MNGVVLVLNQNYEPLNVTNLPRAFRLVFGLKAEILEYDHQVVRTVTREFHAPSVIRLQHHVKRPRPRVRL' A
#
# COMPACT_ATOMS: atom_id res chain seq x y z
N MET A 1 -14.02 -2.23 5.40
CA MET A 1 -13.10 -1.57 4.44
C MET A 1 -12.17 -2.62 3.89
N ASN A 2 -12.56 -3.26 2.79
CA ASN A 2 -11.85 -4.42 2.22
C ASN A 2 -11.05 -4.04 0.96
N GLY A 3 -10.60 -2.79 0.86
CA GLY A 3 -9.82 -2.31 -0.27
C GLY A 3 -8.47 -2.99 -0.31
N VAL A 4 -8.19 -3.64 -1.44
CA VAL A 4 -6.94 -4.32 -1.76
C VAL A 4 -6.01 -3.31 -2.41
N VAL A 5 -4.78 -3.20 -1.90
CA VAL A 5 -3.77 -2.25 -2.36
C VAL A 5 -2.51 -3.01 -2.76
N LEU A 6 -2.03 -2.80 -3.98
CA LEU A 6 -0.76 -3.36 -4.45
C LEU A 6 0.40 -2.55 -3.87
N VAL A 7 1.36 -3.24 -3.27
CA VAL A 7 2.61 -2.66 -2.76
C VAL A 7 3.73 -3.03 -3.72
N LEU A 8 4.32 -2.02 -4.34
CA LEU A 8 5.52 -2.14 -5.15
C LEU A 8 6.76 -1.85 -4.29
N ASN A 9 7.85 -2.51 -4.66
CA ASN A 9 9.17 -2.21 -4.15
C ASN A 9 9.73 -0.93 -4.80
N GLN A 10 10.85 -0.40 -4.31
CA GLN A 10 11.45 0.85 -4.81
C GLN A 10 11.80 0.79 -6.31
N ASN A 11 12.07 -0.40 -6.84
CA ASN A 11 12.33 -0.68 -8.26
C ASN A 11 11.05 -1.01 -9.08
N TYR A 12 9.85 -0.70 -8.57
CA TYR A 12 8.55 -0.97 -9.20
C TYR A 12 8.15 -2.45 -9.32
N GLU A 13 8.94 -3.39 -8.80
CA GLU A 13 8.55 -4.79 -8.76
C GLU A 13 7.43 -5.05 -7.74
N PRO A 14 6.49 -5.97 -8.01
CA PRO A 14 5.40 -6.28 -7.09
C PRO A 14 5.94 -6.98 -5.82
N LEU A 15 5.78 -6.33 -4.67
CA LEU A 15 6.28 -6.83 -3.39
C LEU A 15 5.23 -7.63 -2.62
N ASN A 16 4.05 -7.03 -2.40
CA ASN A 16 2.98 -7.61 -1.59
C ASN A 16 1.62 -6.98 -1.94
N VAL A 17 0.55 -7.58 -1.44
CA VAL A 17 -0.79 -7.00 -1.43
C VAL A 17 -1.20 -6.72 0.02
N THR A 18 -1.78 -5.54 0.27
CA THR A 18 -2.16 -5.10 1.62
C THR A 18 -3.57 -4.53 1.65
N ASN A 19 -4.11 -4.29 2.84
CA ASN A 19 -5.35 -3.55 3.04
C ASN A 19 -5.12 -2.03 3.12
N LEU A 20 -6.20 -1.28 2.92
CA LEU A 20 -6.23 0.19 3.02
C LEU A 20 -5.64 0.77 4.32
N PRO A 21 -5.98 0.28 5.52
CA PRO A 21 -5.41 0.83 6.76
C PRO A 21 -3.88 0.76 6.80
N ARG A 22 -3.29 -0.35 6.35
CA ARG A 22 -1.83 -0.48 6.30
C ARG A 22 -1.22 0.39 5.20
N ALA A 23 -1.87 0.53 4.05
CA ALA A 23 -1.42 1.43 2.99
C ALA A 23 -1.33 2.88 3.49
N PHE A 24 -2.38 3.39 4.13
CA PHE A 24 -2.38 4.74 4.71
C PHE A 24 -1.30 4.93 5.77
N ARG A 25 -1.05 3.94 6.64
CA ARG A 25 0.06 4.02 7.61
C ARG A 25 1.42 4.17 6.94
N LEU A 26 1.65 3.47 5.82
CA LEU A 26 2.92 3.58 5.08
C LEU A 26 3.05 4.94 4.40
N VAL A 27 1.97 5.44 3.78
CA VAL A 27 1.96 6.73 3.08
C VAL A 27 2.10 7.90 4.05
N PHE A 28 1.24 7.97 5.07
CA PHE A 28 1.30 9.05 6.07
C PHE A 28 2.56 8.99 6.94
N GLY A 29 3.15 7.80 7.08
CA GLY A 29 4.46 7.62 7.70
C GLY A 29 5.64 7.96 6.77
N LEU A 30 5.39 8.48 5.57
CA LEU A 30 6.39 8.82 4.55
C LEU A 30 7.32 7.65 4.17
N LYS A 31 6.83 6.41 4.28
CA LYS A 31 7.57 5.19 3.88
C LYS A 31 7.21 4.73 2.47
N ALA A 32 6.07 5.20 1.96
CA ALA A 32 5.56 4.88 0.65
C ALA A 32 4.96 6.12 -0.01
N GLU A 33 4.98 6.15 -1.32
CA GLU A 33 4.24 7.10 -2.14
C GLU A 33 3.05 6.40 -2.80
N ILE A 34 2.01 7.16 -3.11
CA ILE A 34 0.86 6.67 -3.87
C ILE A 34 1.19 6.82 -5.35
N LEU A 35 1.03 5.74 -6.11
CA LEU A 35 1.16 5.77 -7.57
C LEU A 35 -0.21 5.86 -8.24
N GLU A 36 -1.21 5.16 -7.68
CA GLU A 36 -2.57 5.13 -8.23
C GLU A 36 -3.62 5.16 -7.11
N TYR A 37 -4.75 5.77 -7.42
CA TYR A 37 -5.93 5.80 -6.57
C TYR A 37 -7.01 4.85 -7.11
N ASP A 38 -7.84 4.34 -6.21
CA ASP A 38 -9.10 3.68 -6.51
C ASP A 38 -10.24 4.73 -6.56
N HIS A 39 -11.40 4.35 -7.08
CA HIS A 39 -12.60 5.18 -7.10
C HIS A 39 -13.28 5.29 -5.71
N GLN A 40 -12.82 4.51 -4.74
CA GLN A 40 -13.34 4.54 -3.37
C GLN A 40 -12.80 5.74 -2.59
N VAL A 41 -13.65 6.30 -1.72
CA VAL A 41 -13.29 7.39 -0.81
C VAL A 41 -13.37 6.91 0.64
N VAL A 42 -12.31 7.19 1.39
CA VAL A 42 -12.22 6.97 2.83
C VAL A 42 -12.53 8.28 3.55
N ARG A 43 -13.63 8.29 4.30
CA ARG A 43 -14.11 9.47 5.04
C ARG A 43 -13.74 9.37 6.52
N THR A 44 -13.26 10.47 7.07
CA THR A 44 -13.18 10.71 8.51
C THR A 44 -14.27 11.70 8.92
N VAL A 45 -14.37 12.00 10.22
CA VAL A 45 -15.30 13.01 10.72
C VAL A 45 -15.11 14.41 10.12
N THR A 46 -13.90 14.73 9.62
CA THR A 46 -13.55 16.08 9.16
C THR A 46 -12.92 16.13 7.77
N ARG A 47 -12.56 14.99 7.17
CA ARG A 47 -11.80 14.93 5.92
C ARG A 47 -12.19 13.73 5.06
N GLU A 48 -11.90 13.83 3.78
CA GLU A 48 -12.05 12.72 2.83
C GLU A 48 -10.70 12.45 2.15
N PHE A 49 -10.41 11.17 1.91
CA PHE A 49 -9.19 10.71 1.24
C PHE A 49 -9.55 9.71 0.16
N HIS A 50 -8.99 9.86 -1.04
CA HIS A 50 -9.08 8.82 -2.05
C HIS A 50 -8.30 7.57 -1.60
N ALA A 51 -8.92 6.41 -1.73
CA ALA A 51 -8.31 5.14 -1.39
C ALA A 51 -7.14 4.87 -2.37
N PRO A 52 -5.91 4.61 -1.92
CA PRO A 52 -4.85 4.18 -2.82
C PRO A 52 -5.13 2.77 -3.35
N SER A 53 -4.89 2.55 -4.64
CA SER A 53 -4.92 1.22 -5.28
C SER A 53 -3.51 0.65 -5.46
N VAL A 54 -2.51 1.51 -5.66
CA VAL A 54 -1.09 1.13 -5.79
C VAL A 54 -0.21 2.09 -4.99
N ILE A 55 0.70 1.55 -4.18
CA ILE A 55 1.73 2.32 -3.46
C ILE A 55 3.13 1.76 -3.75
N ARG A 56 4.15 2.61 -3.72
CA ARG A 56 5.56 2.22 -3.88
C ARG A 56 6.35 2.54 -2.62
N LEU A 57 7.12 1.57 -2.13
CA LEU A 57 8.04 1.82 -1.01
C LEU A 57 9.21 2.71 -1.44
N GLN A 58 9.59 3.64 -0.58
CA GLN A 58 10.70 4.56 -0.85
C GLN A 58 12.08 3.90 -0.76
N HIS A 59 12.19 2.79 -0.03
CA HIS A 59 13.43 2.02 0.11
C HIS A 59 13.24 0.62 -0.43
N HIS A 60 14.33 0.06 -0.95
CA HIS A 60 14.32 -1.29 -1.48
C HIS A 60 14.18 -2.33 -0.37
N VAL A 61 13.17 -3.19 -0.46
CA VAL A 61 12.93 -4.30 0.47
C VAL A 61 13.27 -5.62 -0.20
N LYS A 62 14.24 -6.34 0.36
CA LYS A 62 14.54 -7.72 -0.06
C LYS A 62 13.38 -8.63 0.33
N ARG A 63 12.70 -9.22 -0.66
CA ARG A 63 11.55 -10.11 -0.41
C ARG A 63 11.97 -11.27 0.50
N PRO A 64 11.25 -11.50 1.62
CA PRO A 64 11.50 -12.66 2.47
C PRO A 64 11.28 -13.96 1.67
N ARG A 65 12.12 -14.98 1.92
CA ARG A 65 11.97 -16.29 1.27
C ARG A 65 10.63 -16.91 1.68
N PRO A 66 9.80 -17.40 0.75
CA PRO A 66 8.57 -18.09 1.09
C PRO A 66 8.88 -19.29 1.99
N ARG A 67 8.27 -19.35 3.18
CA ARG A 67 8.28 -20.58 3.98
C ARG A 67 7.21 -21.48 3.40
N VAL A 68 7.62 -22.49 2.65
CA VAL A 68 6.72 -23.57 2.21
C VAL A 68 6.21 -24.27 3.47
N ARG A 69 4.90 -24.28 3.68
CA ARG A 69 4.28 -25.20 4.63
C ARG A 69 4.14 -26.53 3.90
N LEU A 70 5.01 -27.48 4.23
CA LEU A 70 4.86 -28.89 3.89
C LEU A 70 3.79 -29.52 4.79
#